data_AF-A0A1J3F116-F1
#
_entry.id   AF-A0A1J3F116-F1
#
_cell.length_a   1.000
_cell.length_b   1.000
_cell.length_c   1.000
_cell.angle_alpha   90.00
_cell.angle_beta   90.00
_cell.angle_gamma   90.00
#
_symmetry.space_group_name_H-M   'P 1'
#
loop_
_entity.id
_entity.type
_entity.pdbx_description
1 polymer ?
#
loop_
_entity_poly.entity_id
_entity_poly.type
_entity_poly.pdbx_seq_one_letter_code
_entity_poly.pdbx_strand_id
1 'polypeptide(L)'
;FLNRTGGCWAFSAVAAVEGITKIAKGKLVTLSEQQLLDCATDYNQGCGGGIMSKAFEYIIKNQGITTEDNYPYQESQQTCHLTTQSLAFPAATISGYETVPINNEQALLKAVSQQP
;
A
#
# COMPACT_ATOMS: atom_id res chain seq x y z
N PHE A 1 8.87 5.47 -21.93
CA PHE A 1 9.64 5.21 -20.71
C PHE A 1 9.06 6.06 -19.59
N LEU A 2 8.29 5.43 -18.70
CA LEU A 2 7.51 5.98 -17.57
C LEU A 2 6.45 7.04 -17.96
N ASN A 3 5.26 6.57 -18.29
CA ASN A 3 4.08 7.43 -18.42
C ASN A 3 3.74 8.04 -17.04
N ARG A 4 3.36 9.32 -17.04
CA ARG A 4 3.28 10.20 -15.86
C ARG A 4 2.04 9.91 -15.01
N THR A 5 2.05 8.86 -14.21
CA THR A 5 1.08 8.71 -13.13
C THR A 5 1.78 8.91 -11.79
N GLY A 6 1.32 9.89 -11.00
CA GLY A 6 1.79 10.19 -9.64
C GLY A 6 1.38 9.10 -8.63
N GLY A 7 1.39 7.83 -9.03
CA GLY A 7 1.02 6.69 -8.21
C GLY A 7 2.16 6.09 -7.38
N CYS A 8 3.36 6.67 -7.41
CA CYS A 8 4.54 6.13 -6.72
C CYS A 8 4.32 5.91 -5.21
N TRP A 9 3.48 6.72 -4.58
CA TRP A 9 3.08 6.56 -3.19
C TRP A 9 2.36 5.23 -2.92
N ALA A 10 1.56 4.76 -3.87
CA ALA A 10 0.82 3.50 -3.77
C ALA A 10 1.79 2.32 -3.82
N PHE A 11 2.69 2.31 -4.81
CA PHE A 11 3.76 1.30 -4.91
C PHE A 11 4.65 1.27 -3.67
N SER A 12 5.08 2.43 -3.17
CA SER A 12 5.92 2.47 -1.97
C SER A 12 5.19 1.93 -0.74
N ALA A 13 3.90 2.25 -0.58
CA ALA A 13 3.11 1.74 0.53
C ALA A 13 2.87 0.23 0.39
N VAL A 14 2.53 -0.26 -0.80
CA VAL A 14 2.33 -1.70 -1.07
C VAL A 14 3.61 -2.47 -0.75
N ALA A 15 4.77 -2.06 -1.26
CA ALA A 15 6.03 -2.75 -1.01
C ALA A 15 6.35 -2.88 0.50
N ALA A 16 6.09 -1.84 1.29
CA ALA A 16 6.26 -1.88 2.74
C ALA A 16 5.31 -2.90 3.40
N VAL A 17 4.03 -2.92 2.98
CA VAL A 17 3.02 -3.85 3.51
C VAL A 17 3.31 -5.30 3.11
N GLU A 18 3.74 -5.54 1.88
CA GLU A 18 4.20 -6.85 1.42
C GLU A 18 5.41 -7.34 2.23
N GLY A 19 6.39 -6.45 2.44
CA GLY A 19 7.58 -6.72 3.23
C GLY A 19 7.26 -7.17 4.66
N ILE A 20 6.47 -6.37 5.39
CA ILE A 20 6.07 -6.73 6.76
C ILE A 20 5.17 -7.96 6.79
N THR A 21 4.31 -8.16 5.79
CA THR A 21 3.48 -9.37 5.68
C THR A 21 4.34 -10.61 5.50
N LYS A 22 5.39 -10.55 4.67
CA LYS A 22 6.36 -11.63 4.50
C LYS A 22 7.11 -11.92 5.79
N ILE A 23 7.54 -10.90 6.52
CA ILE A 23 8.24 -11.06 7.81
C ILE A 23 7.33 -11.72 8.84
N ALA A 24 6.08 -11.26 8.96
CA ALA A 24 5.16 -11.75 9.99
C ALA A 24 4.58 -13.14 9.70
N LYS A 25 4.26 -13.45 8.42
CA LYS A 25 3.55 -14.68 8.03
C LYS A 25 4.44 -15.69 7.30
N GLY A 26 5.66 -15.33 6.93
CA GLY A 26 6.59 -16.18 6.17
C GLY A 26 6.23 -16.36 4.70
N LYS A 27 5.15 -15.76 4.19
CA LYS A 27 4.69 -15.87 2.80
C LYS A 27 4.66 -14.50 2.13
N LEU A 28 5.22 -14.41 0.93
CA LEU A 28 5.15 -13.19 0.13
C LEU A 28 3.80 -13.23 -0.60
N VAL A 29 3.04 -12.16 -0.46
CA VAL A 29 1.74 -11.99 -1.11
C VAL A 29 1.84 -10.71 -1.89
N THR A 30 1.59 -10.77 -3.21
CA THR A 30 1.57 -9.59 -4.06
C THR A 30 0.26 -8.83 -3.85
N LEU A 31 0.33 -7.57 -3.47
CA LEU A 31 -0.82 -6.74 -3.11
C LEU A 31 -1.12 -5.70 -4.21
N SER A 32 -2.35 -5.21 -4.26
CA SER A 32 -2.80 -4.33 -5.33
C SER A 32 -2.48 -2.85 -5.07
N GLU A 33 -1.59 -2.26 -5.86
CA GLU A 33 -1.44 -0.80 -5.91
C GLU A 33 -2.68 -0.11 -6.49
N GLN A 34 -3.36 -0.78 -7.42
CA GLN A 34 -4.53 -0.24 -8.09
C GLN A 34 -5.68 0.02 -7.10
N GLN A 35 -5.88 -0.87 -6.13
CA GLN A 35 -6.86 -0.64 -5.07
C GLN A 35 -6.57 0.67 -4.32
N LEU A 36 -5.31 0.97 -4.03
CA LEU A 36 -4.95 2.23 -3.39
C LEU A 36 -5.23 3.43 -4.31
N LEU A 37 -4.87 3.34 -5.59
CA LEU A 37 -5.10 4.42 -6.55
C LEU A 37 -6.58 4.75 -6.71
N ASP A 38 -7.44 3.74 -6.74
CA ASP A 38 -8.86 3.91 -7.03
C ASP A 38 -9.68 4.20 -5.78
N CYS A 39 -9.35 3.57 -4.64
CA CYS A 39 -10.21 3.53 -3.46
C CYS A 39 -9.73 4.37 -2.28
N ALA A 40 -8.44 4.75 -2.24
CA ALA A 40 -7.94 5.61 -1.17
C ALA A 40 -8.13 7.11 -1.46
N THR A 41 -9.14 7.49 -2.26
CA THR A 41 -9.33 8.87 -2.75
C THR A 41 -9.70 9.88 -1.66
N ASP A 42 -10.25 9.42 -0.54
CA ASP A 42 -10.50 10.27 0.63
C ASP A 42 -9.19 10.61 1.39
N TYR A 43 -8.11 9.88 1.09
CA TYR A 43 -6.82 10.00 1.74
C TYR A 43 -5.78 10.61 0.78
N ASN A 44 -5.69 10.11 -0.45
CA ASN A 44 -4.74 10.49 -1.50
C ASN A 44 -5.45 10.85 -2.81
N GLN A 45 -4.70 11.31 -3.82
CA GLN A 45 -5.26 11.84 -5.08
C GLN A 45 -5.03 10.89 -6.27
N GLY A 46 -5.00 9.57 -6.02
CA GLY A 46 -4.75 8.56 -7.05
C GLY A 46 -3.48 8.86 -7.86
N CYS A 47 -3.63 9.02 -9.18
CA CYS A 47 -2.53 9.39 -10.07
C CYS A 47 -2.09 10.87 -9.98
N GLY A 48 -2.81 11.72 -9.26
CA GLY A 48 -2.41 13.10 -8.97
C GLY A 48 -1.33 13.23 -7.91
N GLY A 49 -1.06 12.15 -7.15
CA GLY A 49 -0.08 12.15 -6.06
C GLY A 49 -0.67 11.66 -4.74
N GLY A 50 0.21 11.47 -3.77
CA GLY A 50 -0.17 10.97 -2.45
C GLY A 50 1.04 10.77 -1.55
N ILE A 51 0.77 10.35 -0.32
CA ILE A 51 1.78 10.00 0.67
C ILE A 51 1.48 8.63 1.29
N MET A 52 2.54 7.92 1.67
CA MET A 52 2.48 6.53 2.11
C MET A 52 1.74 6.36 3.44
N SER A 53 1.92 7.28 4.39
CA SER A 53 1.23 7.23 5.70
C SER A 53 -0.29 7.20 5.56
N LYS A 54 -0.82 8.00 4.62
CA LYS A 54 -2.25 8.02 4.30
C LYS A 54 -2.74 6.75 3.60
N ALA A 55 -1.88 6.10 2.82
CA ALA A 55 -2.16 4.79 2.27
C ALA A 55 -2.28 3.74 3.38
N PHE A 56 -1.36 3.75 4.36
CA PHE A 56 -1.43 2.86 5.52
C PHE A 56 -2.70 3.11 6.33
N GLU A 57 -3.08 4.37 6.53
CA GLU A 57 -4.34 4.72 7.21
C GLU A 57 -5.56 4.15 6.47
N TYR A 58 -5.62 4.30 5.14
CA TYR A 58 -6.65 3.67 4.32
C TYR A 58 -6.69 2.15 4.53
N ILE A 59 -5.55 1.46 4.47
CA ILE A 59 -5.50 -0.01 4.64
C ILE A 59 -6.05 -0.43 6.00
N ILE A 60 -5.73 0.32 7.07
CA ILE A 60 -6.26 0.06 8.42
C ILE A 60 -7.78 0.26 8.44
N LYS A 61 -8.28 1.39 7.92
CA LYS A 61 -9.72 1.73 7.94
C LYS A 61 -10.56 0.84 7.02
N ASN A 62 -9.98 0.42 5.90
CA ASN A 62 -10.57 -0.51 4.95
C ASN A 62 -10.52 -1.97 5.44
N GLN A 63 -9.93 -2.22 6.62
CA GLN A 63 -9.75 -3.57 7.19
C GLN A 63 -8.89 -4.49 6.32
N GLY A 64 -7.96 -3.90 5.56
CA GLY A 64 -6.98 -4.59 4.76
C GLY A 64 -6.95 -4.16 3.30
N ILE A 65 -6.14 -4.89 2.54
CA ILE A 65 -5.89 -4.71 1.11
C ILE A 65 -5.94 -6.06 0.40
N THR A 66 -6.35 -6.07 -0.87
CA THR A 66 -6.46 -7.26 -1.71
C THR A 66 -5.15 -7.60 -2.42
N THR A 67 -5.12 -8.72 -3.14
CA THR A 67 -4.00 -9.12 -4.00
C THR A 67 -4.03 -8.40 -5.35
N GLU A 68 -2.86 -8.30 -5.98
CA GLU A 68 -2.72 -7.83 -7.37
C GLU A 68 -3.56 -8.68 -8.34
N ASP A 69 -3.57 -10.01 -8.17
CA ASP A 69 -4.39 -10.91 -9.00
C ASP A 69 -5.90 -10.60 -8.91
N ASN A 70 -6.38 -10.11 -7.77
CA ASN A 70 -7.80 -9.79 -7.56
C ASN A 70 -8.15 -8.37 -8.03
N TYR A 71 -7.19 -7.45 -8.02
CA TYR A 71 -7.38 -6.07 -8.47
C TYR A 71 -6.12 -5.61 -9.25
N PRO A 72 -5.99 -6.01 -10.53
CA PRO A 72 -4.76 -5.79 -11.29
C PRO A 72 -4.51 -4.32 -11.62
N TYR A 73 -3.24 -3.96 -11.76
CA TYR A 73 -2.77 -2.64 -12.16
C TYR A 73 -3.20 -2.26 -13.58
N GLN A 74 -3.76 -1.06 -13.73
CA GLN A 74 -4.32 -0.50 -14.97
C GLN A 74 -3.60 0.77 -15.44
N GLU A 75 -2.43 1.07 -14.87
CA GLU A 75 -1.58 2.23 -15.21
C GLU A 75 -2.28 3.60 -15.13
N SER A 76 -3.46 3.67 -14.51
CA SER A 76 -4.32 4.84 -14.47
C SER A 76 -5.34 4.69 -13.33
N GLN A 77 -5.77 5.80 -12.74
CA GLN A 77 -6.83 5.79 -11.74
C GLN A 77 -8.18 5.49 -12.42
N GLN A 78 -8.91 4.55 -11.85
CA GLN A 78 -10.25 4.13 -12.25
C GLN A 78 -11.25 4.46 -11.13
N THR A 79 -12.50 4.05 -11.34
CA THR A 79 -13.51 4.09 -10.28
C THR A 79 -13.19 3.01 -9.25
N CYS A 80 -13.31 3.34 -7.96
CA CYS A 80 -13.16 2.33 -6.91
C CYS A 80 -14.17 1.20 -7.05
N HIS A 81 -13.68 -0.01 -7.26
CA HIS A 81 -14.47 -1.23 -7.26
C HIS A 81 -14.23 -2.02 -5.97
N LEU A 82 -14.92 -1.64 -4.89
CA LEU A 82 -14.93 -2.44 -3.65
C LEU A 82 -15.70 -3.74 -3.89
N THR A 83 -15.06 -4.74 -4.50
CA THR A 83 -15.56 -6.11 -4.51
C THR A 83 -15.26 -6.74 -3.15
N THR A 84 -15.97 -6.32 -2.11
CA THR A 84 -15.94 -6.90 -0.76
C THR A 84 -16.43 -8.35 -0.70
N GLN A 85 -16.70 -8.97 -1.86
CA GLN A 85 -17.26 -10.31 -2.00
C GLN A 85 -16.29 -11.31 -2.66
N SER A 86 -15.02 -10.95 -2.89
CA SER A 86 -14.04 -11.96 -3.28
C SER A 86 -13.47 -12.68 -2.04
N LEU A 87 -13.31 -14.00 -2.12
CA LEU A 87 -12.69 -14.82 -1.07
C LEU A 87 -11.23 -14.41 -0.77
N ALA A 88 -10.65 -13.53 -1.59
CA ALA A 88 -9.26 -13.07 -1.49
C ALA A 88 -9.10 -11.77 -0.69
N PHE A 89 -10.18 -11.20 -0.11
CA PHE A 89 -10.11 -10.00 0.72
C PHE A 89 -10.38 -10.28 2.22
N PRO A 90 -9.56 -9.76 3.16
CA PRO A 90 -8.28 -9.08 2.93
C PRO A 90 -7.13 -10.08 2.73
N ALA A 91 -6.22 -9.77 1.81
CA ALA A 91 -4.99 -10.54 1.59
C ALA A 91 -3.93 -10.18 2.65
N ALA A 92 -3.87 -8.91 3.02
CA ALA A 92 -3.02 -8.39 4.10
C ALA A 92 -3.75 -7.33 4.93
N THR A 93 -3.35 -7.24 6.20
CA THR A 93 -3.80 -6.23 7.15
C THR A 93 -2.57 -5.69 7.88
N ILE A 94 -2.64 -4.43 8.30
CA ILE A 94 -1.67 -3.81 9.20
C ILE A 94 -2.42 -3.20 10.38
N SER A 95 -1.77 -3.12 11.54
CA SER A 95 -2.37 -2.59 12.77
C SER A 95 -2.01 -1.12 13.04
N GLY A 96 -1.02 -0.58 12.33
CA GLY A 96 -0.51 0.77 12.55
C GLY A 96 0.64 1.11 11.61
N TYR A 97 1.14 2.34 11.72
CA TYR A 97 2.34 2.83 11.05
C TYR A 97 3.06 3.83 11.96
N GLU A 98 4.36 4.02 11.74
CA GLU A 98 5.19 4.99 12.47
C GLU A 98 6.04 5.78 11.48
N THR A 99 6.31 7.04 11.80
CA THR A 99 7.20 7.91 11.00
C THR A 99 8.59 7.90 11.61
N VAL A 100 9.59 7.55 10.80
CA VAL A 100 11.00 7.66 11.21
C VAL A 100 11.32 9.13 11.52
N PRO A 101 12.04 9.44 12.62
CA PRO A 101 12.44 10.80 12.94
C PRO A 101 13.15 11.50 11.78
N ILE A 102 12.74 12.74 11.52
CA ILE A 102 13.23 13.55 10.40
C ILE A 102 14.77 13.71 10.50
N ASN A 103 15.46 13.53 9.38
CA ASN A 103 16.91 13.70 9.24
C ASN A 103 17.75 12.81 10.17
N ASN A 104 17.25 11.63 10.54
CA ASN A 104 17.96 10.69 11.39
C ASN A 104 18.24 9.36 10.66
N GLU A 105 19.37 9.29 9.96
CA GLU A 105 19.77 8.10 9.19
C GLU A 105 20.05 6.88 10.09
N GLN A 106 20.44 7.07 11.35
CA GLN A 106 20.61 5.94 12.29
C GLN A 106 19.26 5.33 12.66
N ALA A 107 18.24 6.16 12.90
CA ALA A 107 16.89 5.69 13.14
C ALA A 107 16.32 5.00 11.89
N LEU A 108 16.60 5.54 10.70
CA LEU A 108 16.22 4.91 9.43
C LEU A 108 16.90 3.53 9.26
N LEU A 109 18.20 3.43 9.48
CA LEU A 109 18.95 2.18 9.41
C LEU A 109 18.36 1.13 10.37
N LYS A 110 18.04 1.55 11.59
CA LYS A 110 17.40 0.67 12.58
C LYS A 110 16.04 0.18 12.08
N ALA A 111 15.20 1.06 11.56
CA ALA A 111 13.87 0.70 11.05
C ALA A 111 13.98 -0.32 9.90
N VAL A 112 14.83 -0.04 8.91
CA VAL A 112 15.04 -0.91 7.72
C VAL A 112 15.61 -2.28 8.10
N SER A 113 16.37 -2.39 9.20
CA SER A 113 16.86 -3.68 9.70
C SER A 113 15.76 -4.60 10.22
N GLN A 114 14.59 -4.06 10.57
CA GLN A 114 13.47 -4.82 11.11
C GLN A 114 12.41 -5.10 10.05
N GLN A 115 12.13 -4.14 9.18
CA GLN A 115 11.16 -4.27 8.10
C GLN A 115 11.42 -3.24 6.98
N PRO A 116 11.07 -3.55 5.72
CA PRO A 116 11.14 -2.60 4.60
C PRO A 116 10.26 -1.35 4.80
#